data_AF-B9ZTC3-F1
#
_entry.id   AF-B9ZTC3-F1
#
_cell.length_a   1.000
_cell.length_b   1.000
_cell.length_c   1.000
_cell.angle_alpha   90.00
_cell.angle_beta   90.00
_cell.angle_gamma   90.00
#
_symmetry.space_group_name_H-M   'P 1'
#
loop_
_entity.id
_entity.type
_entity.pdbx_description
1 polymer ?
#
loop_
_entity_poly.entity_id
_entity_poly.type
_entity_poly.pdbx_seq_one_letter_code
_entity_poly.pdbx_strand_id
1 'polypeptide(L)' 'LERQVALDSGVLAIAEHEGKIIYTDTDKIILSGNRDTLSIPLVIYQRSNKNTCMHQ' A
#
# COMPACT_ATOMS: atom_id res chain seq x y z
N LEU A 1 8.38 -15.47 -11.59
CA LEU A 1 8.23 -14.29 -12.49
C LEU A 1 7.26 -13.29 -11.87
N GLU A 2 6.09 -13.78 -11.49
CA GLU A 2 4.94 -13.13 -10.88
C GLU A 2 5.29 -12.19 -9.71
N ARG A 3 6.05 -12.65 -8.72
CA ARG A 3 6.42 -11.84 -7.54
C ARG A 3 7.24 -10.59 -7.93
N GLN A 4 8.22 -10.76 -8.80
CA GLN A 4 9.09 -9.67 -9.22
C GLN A 4 8.32 -8.68 -10.09
N VAL A 5 7.50 -9.17 -11.02
CA VAL A 5 6.64 -8.33 -11.86
C VAL A 5 5.64 -7.51 -11.03
N ALA A 6 5.04 -8.11 -10.00
CA ALA A 6 4.14 -7.37 -9.10
C ALA A 6 4.86 -6.26 -8.33
N LEU A 7 6.08 -6.54 -7.85
CA LEU A 7 6.92 -5.55 -7.16
C LEU A 7 7.37 -4.42 -8.09
N ASP A 8 7.85 -4.76 -9.29
CA ASP A 8 8.34 -3.80 -10.28
C ASP A 8 7.23 -2.94 -10.90
N SER A 9 5.97 -3.37 -10.80
CA SER A 9 4.82 -2.62 -11.33
C SER A 9 4.57 -1.28 -10.62
N GLY A 10 5.07 -1.12 -9.39
CA GLY A 10 4.82 0.07 -8.56
C GLY A 10 3.38 0.21 -8.06
N VAL A 11 2.51 -0.80 -8.26
CA VAL A 11 1.09 -0.75 -7.85
C VAL A 11 0.88 -1.19 -6.40
N LEU A 12 1.83 -1.90 -5.81
CA LEU A 12 1.72 -2.47 -4.46
C LEU A 12 1.98 -1.42 -3.37
N ALA A 13 1.19 -1.43 -2.29
CA ALA A 13 1.52 -0.78 -1.04
C ALA A 13 2.68 -1.52 -0.34
N ILE A 14 3.87 -0.92 -0.34
CA ILE A 14 5.09 -1.48 0.29
C ILE A 14 5.49 -0.59 1.47
N ALA A 15 5.79 -1.21 2.61
CA ALA A 15 6.37 -0.49 3.74
C ALA A 15 7.85 -0.17 3.46
N GLU A 16 8.23 1.10 3.55
CA GLU A 16 9.62 1.54 3.32
C GLU A 16 10.57 1.06 4.42
N HIS A 17 10.07 0.89 5.64
CA HIS A 17 10.84 0.52 6.82
C HIS A 17 10.13 -0.54 7.66
N GLU A 18 10.89 -1.22 8.52
CA GLU A 18 10.34 -2.17 9.49
C GLU A 18 9.39 -1.49 10.48
N GLY A 19 8.38 -2.23 10.94
CA GLY A 19 7.43 -1.74 11.92
C GLY A 19 6.33 -2.74 12.23
N LYS A 20 5.54 -2.43 13.26
CA LYS A 20 4.37 -3.22 13.68
C LYS A 20 3.08 -2.56 13.20
N ILE A 21 2.17 -3.31 12.59
CA ILE A 21 0.82 -2.82 12.29
C ILE A 21 0.11 -2.51 13.61
N ILE A 22 -0.30 -1.26 13.76
CA ILE A 22 -1.04 -0.79 14.95
C ILE A 22 -2.50 -0.45 14.62
N TYR A 23 -2.81 -0.18 13.36
CA TYR A 23 -4.16 0.06 12.90
C TYR A 23 -4.30 -0.21 11.40
N THR A 24 -5.48 -0.67 10.99
CA THR A 24 -5.85 -0.88 9.58
C THR A 24 -7.27 -0.42 9.36
N ASP A 25 -7.48 0.31 8.28
CA ASP A 25 -8.79 0.65 7.74
C ASP A 25 -8.73 0.48 6.21
N THR A 26 -9.89 0.58 5.57
CA THR A 26 -10.05 0.51 4.13
C THR A 26 -9.26 1.62 3.43
N ASP A 27 -9.05 2.78 4.06
CA ASP A 27 -8.34 3.91 3.44
C ASP A 27 -6.83 3.94 3.73
N LYS A 28 -6.36 3.25 4.78
CA LYS A 28 -4.95 3.29 5.21
C LYS A 28 -4.53 2.15 6.11
N ILE A 29 -3.22 1.91 6.14
CA ILE A 29 -2.54 1.08 7.13
C ILE A 29 -1.62 1.98 7.96
N ILE A 30 -1.62 1.78 9.28
CA ILE A 30 -0.76 2.51 10.20
C ILE A 30 0.23 1.55 10.86
N LEU A 31 1.51 1.90 10.77
CA LEU A 31 2.65 1.15 11.27
C LEU A 31 3.36 1.95 12.37
N SER A 32 3.69 1.30 13.48
CA SER A 32 4.67 1.79 14.45
C SER A 32 6.07 1.38 13.99
N GLY A 33 6.89 2.34 13.60
CA GLY A 33 8.33 2.15 13.42
C GLY A 33 9.09 2.31 14.74
N ASN A 34 10.41 2.41 14.67
CA ASN A 34 11.27 2.50 15.85
C ASN A 34 11.01 3.78 16.70
N ARG A 35 10.57 4.89 16.10
CA ARG A 35 10.21 6.14 16.83
C ARG A 35 9.01 6.90 16.26
N ASP A 36 8.58 6.55 15.05
CA ASP A 36 7.52 7.27 14.35
C ASP A 36 6.38 6.34 13.97
N THR A 37 5.22 6.94 13.72
CA THR A 37 4.08 6.25 13.12
C THR A 37 4.03 6.56 11.64
N LEU A 38 4.07 5.54 10.79
CA LEU A 38 3.97 5.65 9.35
C LEU A 38 2.56 5.30 8.90
N SER A 39 1.96 6.15 8.07
CA SER A 39 0.65 5.89 7.45
C SER A 39 0.84 5.60 5.98
N ILE A 40 0.36 4.43 5.53
CA ILE A 40 0.34 4.03 4.13
C ILE A 40 -1.10 4.21 3.63
N PRO A 41 -1.41 5.26 2.85
CA PRO A 41 -2.73 5.42 2.25
C PRO A 41 -2.94 4.40 1.14
N LEU A 42 -4.16 3.86 1.04
CA LEU A 42 -4.54 2.89 0.02
C LEU A 42 -5.31 3.56 -1.11
N VAL A 43 -5.15 3.03 -2.32
CA VAL A 43 -5.95 3.46 -3.48
C VAL A 43 -7.28 2.72 -3.43
N ILE A 44 -8.38 3.47 -3.32
CA ILE A 44 -9.73 2.92 -3.20
C ILE A 44 -10.59 3.34 -4.38
N TYR A 45 -11.10 2.34 -5.12
CA TYR A 45 -11.98 2.49 -6.28
C TYR A 45 -11.54 3.58 -7.29
N GLN A 46 -10.24 3.68 -7.56
CA GLN A 46 -9.72 4.65 -8.51
C GLN A 46 -9.85 4.11 -9.94
N ARG A 47 -10.32 4.94 -10.88
CA ARG A 47 -10.40 4.58 -12.29
C ARG A 47 -9.04 4.79 -12.97
N SER A 48 -8.56 3.78 -13.70
CA SER A 48 -7.35 3.88 -14.53
C SER A 48 -7.61 4.58 -15.87
N ASN A 49 -6.54 4.91 -16.60
CA ASN A 49 -6.62 5.45 -17.97
C ASN A 49 -7.39 4.55 -18.95
N LYS A 50 -7.44 3.24 -18.67
CA LYS A 50 -8.16 2.25 -19.48
C LYS A 50 -9.51 1.86 -18.89
N ASN A 51 -10.06 2.70 -18.00
CA ASN A 51 -11.38 2.50 -17.38
C ASN A 51 -11.48 1.20 -16.55
N THR A 52 -10.33 0.69 -16.07
CA THR A 52 -10.31 -0.41 -15.10
C THR A 52 -10.34 0.14 -13.69
N CYS A 53 -10.84 -0.65 -12.73
CA CYS A 53 -10.77 -0.31 -11.32
C CYS A 53 -9.36 -0.60 -10.79
N MET A 54 -8.76 0.37 -10.11
CA MET A 54 -7.57 0.22 -9.29
C MET A 54 -8.01 0.29 -7.83
N HIS A 55 -7.71 -0.77 -7.10
CA HIS A 55 -8.06 -0.91 -5.70
C HIS A 55 -6.95 -1.72 -5.01
N GLN A 56 -6.49 -1.22 -3.87
CA GLN A 56 -5.52 -1.86 -2.99
C GLN A 56 -6.20 -2.31 -1.70
#